data_AF-A0A7S0S7U3-F1
#
_entry.id   AF-A0A7S0S7U3-F1
#
_cell.length_a   1.000
_cell.length_b   1.000
_cell.length_c   1.000
_cell.angle_alpha   90.00
_cell.angle_beta   90.00
_cell.angle_gamma   90.00
#
_symmetry.space_group_name_H-M   'P 1'
#
loop_
_entity.id
_entity.type
_entity.pdbx_description
1 polymer ?
#
loop_
_entity_poly.entity_id
_entity_poly.type
_entity_poly.pdbx_seq_one_letter_code
_entity_poly.pdbx_strand_id
1 'polypeptide(L)'
;AREVQLTLDGGLDTYDGWLYESLQVVDMASSPGGFGFADLRQYIVGDTVTGLDWSDINAFSRDVAAVYQGRIIGVPLFTFLPYLMYRQDMFERYNLTVPQTFREFVDLAVRMNGTDFDGDGAQDRSLCMAFEPMWLMPYLE
;
A
#
# COMPACT_ATOMS: atom_id res chain seq x y z
N ALA A 1 5.02 9.96 -8.13
CA ALA A 1 4.09 10.45 -9.16
C ALA A 1 4.65 11.60 -10.00
N ARG A 2 4.88 12.80 -9.44
CA ARG A 2 5.23 14.01 -10.23
C ARG A 2 6.49 13.87 -11.10
N GLU A 3 7.54 13.24 -10.60
CA GLU A 3 8.79 13.01 -11.35
C GLU A 3 8.59 12.04 -12.53
N VAL A 4 7.83 10.97 -12.31
CA VAL A 4 7.45 10.02 -13.37
C VAL A 4 6.66 10.74 -14.46
N GLN A 5 5.66 11.53 -14.07
CA GLN A 5 4.86 12.32 -14.99
C GLN A 5 5.72 13.32 -15.78
N LEU A 6 6.65 14.03 -15.14
CA LEU A 6 7.55 14.95 -15.83
C LEU A 6 8.47 14.23 -16.84
N THR A 7 8.93 13.02 -16.51
CA THR A 7 9.75 12.20 -17.41
C THR A 7 8.95 11.74 -18.62
N LEU A 8 7.71 11.26 -18.38
CA LEU A 8 6.78 10.82 -19.43
C LEU A 8 6.35 11.98 -20.34
N ASP A 9 5.97 13.12 -19.76
CA ASP A 9 5.53 14.32 -20.48
C ASP A 9 6.69 15.00 -21.23
N GLY A 10 7.91 14.88 -20.68
CA GLY A 10 9.13 15.40 -21.27
C GLY A 10 9.67 14.57 -22.44
N GLY A 11 9.09 13.39 -22.73
CA GLY A 11 9.57 12.49 -23.78
C GLY A 11 11.00 12.00 -23.55
N LEU A 12 11.39 11.87 -22.28
CA LEU A 12 12.74 11.49 -21.88
C LEU A 12 12.82 9.96 -21.74
N ASP A 13 13.54 9.30 -22.65
CA ASP A 13 13.79 7.84 -22.63
C ASP A 13 14.84 7.43 -21.58
N THR A 14 14.77 8.00 -20.38
CA THR A 14 15.80 7.79 -19.34
C THR A 14 15.62 6.45 -18.61
N TYR A 15 14.39 5.93 -18.57
CA TYR A 15 14.04 4.71 -17.85
C TYR A 15 13.10 3.83 -18.67
N ASP A 16 13.39 2.53 -18.72
CA ASP A 16 12.57 1.54 -19.44
C ASP A 16 11.37 1.03 -18.61
N GLY A 17 11.33 1.33 -17.31
CA GLY A 17 10.31 0.84 -16.40
C GLY A 17 10.24 1.60 -15.08
N TRP A 18 9.10 1.49 -14.41
CA TRP A 18 8.78 2.26 -13.19
C TRP A 18 8.11 1.38 -12.15
N LEU A 19 8.41 1.66 -10.88
CA LEU A 19 7.61 1.22 -9.75
C LEU A 19 6.64 2.34 -9.39
N TYR A 20 5.35 2.02 -9.34
CA TYR A 20 4.31 2.97 -9.00
C TYR A 20 3.28 2.33 -8.07
N GLU A 21 2.60 3.16 -7.27
CA GLU A 21 1.50 2.70 -6.45
C GLU A 21 0.23 2.55 -7.28
N SER A 22 -0.59 1.54 -6.99
CA SER A 22 -1.84 1.29 -7.73
C SER A 22 -2.78 2.49 -7.78
N LEU A 23 -2.75 3.38 -6.79
CA LEU A 23 -3.53 4.61 -6.76
C LEU A 23 -3.07 5.66 -7.79
N GLN A 24 -1.85 5.53 -8.31
CA GLN A 24 -1.26 6.44 -9.30
C GLN A 24 -1.55 6.00 -10.74
N VAL A 25 -2.20 4.84 -10.93
CA VAL A 25 -2.42 4.23 -12.24
C VAL A 25 -3.08 5.19 -13.25
N VAL A 26 -3.99 6.06 -12.79
CA VAL A 26 -4.67 7.06 -13.62
C VAL A 26 -3.70 8.15 -14.08
N ASP A 27 -2.94 8.71 -13.15
CA ASP A 27 -1.97 9.78 -13.44
C ASP A 27 -0.88 9.27 -14.39
N MET A 28 -0.45 8.03 -14.20
CA MET A 28 0.58 7.41 -15.05
C MET A 28 0.06 7.05 -16.44
N ALA A 29 -1.21 6.64 -16.54
CA ALA A 29 -1.82 6.32 -17.83
C ALA A 29 -2.21 7.56 -18.64
N SER A 30 -2.44 8.71 -18.00
CA SER A 30 -3.06 9.90 -18.62
C SER A 30 -2.07 10.92 -19.20
N SER A 31 -0.83 10.53 -19.53
CA SER A 31 0.16 11.47 -20.08
C SER A 31 -0.25 12.05 -21.46
N PRO A 32 0.18 13.28 -21.80
CA PRO A 32 -0.10 13.90 -23.10
C PRO A 32 0.55 13.10 -24.22
N GLY A 33 -0.27 12.33 -24.97
CA GLY A 33 0.20 11.34 -25.95
C GLY A 33 -0.70 10.11 -26.03
N GLY A 34 -1.58 9.94 -25.03
CA GLY A 34 -2.69 8.99 -25.07
C GLY A 34 -2.49 7.82 -24.11
N PHE A 35 -1.26 7.39 -23.84
CA PHE A 35 -0.93 6.37 -22.83
C PHE A 35 0.54 6.46 -22.42
N GLY A 36 0.84 6.79 -21.16
CA GLY A 36 2.22 6.86 -20.65
C GLY A 36 2.93 5.51 -20.53
N PHE A 37 2.18 4.41 -20.51
CA PHE A 37 2.70 3.05 -20.42
C PHE A 37 2.17 2.14 -21.54
N ALA A 38 3.01 1.18 -21.93
CA ALA A 38 2.67 0.14 -22.90
C ALA A 38 1.58 -0.81 -22.36
N ASP A 39 0.78 -1.39 -23.26
CA ASP A 39 -0.09 -2.51 -22.87
C ASP A 39 0.75 -3.79 -22.79
N LEU A 40 0.79 -4.38 -21.60
CA LEU A 40 1.62 -5.53 -21.28
C LEU A 40 0.95 -6.86 -21.64
N ARG A 41 -0.33 -6.88 -22.06
CA ARG A 41 -1.11 -8.10 -22.29
C ARG A 41 -0.39 -9.14 -23.15
N GLN A 42 0.18 -8.72 -24.28
CA GLN A 42 0.87 -9.64 -25.19
C GLN A 42 2.14 -10.25 -24.59
N TYR A 43 2.84 -9.50 -23.73
CA TYR A 43 4.05 -9.96 -23.06
C TYR A 43 3.72 -10.96 -21.96
N ILE A 44 2.61 -10.73 -21.23
CA ILE A 44 2.12 -11.65 -20.20
C ILE A 44 1.66 -12.97 -20.82
N VAL A 45 0.81 -12.93 -21.86
CA VAL A 45 0.31 -14.14 -22.52
C VAL A 45 1.43 -14.91 -23.24
N GLY A 46 2.42 -14.20 -23.77
CA GLY A 46 3.54 -14.77 -24.50
C GLY A 46 4.71 -15.22 -23.63
N ASP A 47 4.68 -15.01 -22.32
CA ASP A 47 5.81 -15.37 -21.45
C ASP A 47 5.91 -16.89 -21.23
N THR A 48 6.77 -17.51 -22.02
CA THR A 48 7.13 -18.92 -21.88
C THR A 48 8.41 -19.15 -21.08
N VAL A 49 9.09 -18.07 -20.66
CA VAL A 49 10.43 -18.13 -20.04
C VAL A 49 10.31 -18.14 -18.53
N THR A 50 9.55 -17.20 -17.96
CA THR A 50 9.32 -17.15 -16.51
C THR A 50 8.03 -17.84 -16.09
N GLY A 51 7.09 -18.01 -17.03
CA GLY A 51 5.84 -18.72 -16.80
C GLY A 51 4.94 -17.98 -15.84
N LEU A 52 4.87 -16.64 -15.95
CA LEU A 52 3.99 -15.82 -15.12
C LEU A 52 2.55 -16.30 -15.25
N ASP A 53 2.06 -17.00 -14.23
CA ASP A 53 0.65 -17.36 -14.13
C ASP A 53 -0.16 -16.16 -13.69
N TRP A 54 -0.62 -15.37 -14.66
CA TRP A 54 -1.45 -14.20 -14.40
C TRP A 54 -2.72 -14.52 -13.61
N SER A 55 -3.23 -15.76 -13.72
CA SER A 55 -4.43 -16.19 -13.03
C SER A 55 -4.20 -16.55 -11.55
N ASP A 56 -2.95 -16.76 -11.15
CA ASP A 56 -2.54 -17.00 -9.76
C ASP A 56 -2.36 -15.69 -8.96
N ILE A 57 -2.29 -14.54 -9.64
CA ILE A 57 -2.30 -13.22 -8.98
C ILE A 57 -3.72 -12.90 -8.48
N ASN A 58 -3.84 -12.43 -7.24
CA ASN A 58 -5.12 -12.03 -6.66
C ASN A 58 -5.90 -11.05 -7.57
N ALA A 59 -7.21 -11.24 -7.66
CA ALA A 59 -8.08 -10.54 -8.62
C ALA A 59 -7.96 -9.01 -8.54
N PHE A 60 -7.93 -8.44 -7.33
CA PHE A 60 -7.78 -6.99 -7.17
C PHE A 60 -6.49 -6.47 -7.83
N SER A 61 -5.38 -7.19 -7.63
CA SER A 61 -4.09 -6.73 -8.16
C SER A 61 -4.01 -6.83 -9.68
N ARG A 62 -4.53 -7.91 -10.27
CA ARG A 62 -4.48 -8.10 -11.72
C ARG A 62 -5.57 -7.36 -12.51
N ASP A 63 -6.75 -7.18 -11.93
CA ASP A 63 -7.93 -6.67 -12.66
C ASP A 63 -8.23 -5.19 -12.33
N VAL A 64 -7.69 -4.67 -11.22
CA VAL A 64 -7.90 -3.28 -10.78
C VAL A 64 -6.58 -2.51 -10.68
N ALA A 65 -5.62 -3.00 -9.91
CA ALA A 65 -4.39 -2.25 -9.61
C ALA A 65 -3.46 -2.10 -10.83
N ALA A 66 -3.42 -3.12 -11.68
CA ALA A 66 -2.58 -3.16 -12.88
C ALA A 66 -3.29 -2.68 -14.16
N VAL A 67 -4.60 -2.40 -14.09
CA VAL A 67 -5.43 -2.17 -15.28
C VAL A 67 -5.99 -0.76 -15.31
N TYR A 68 -5.84 -0.11 -16.45
CA TYR A 68 -6.49 1.17 -16.72
C TYR A 68 -7.15 1.13 -18.10
N GLN A 69 -8.43 1.49 -18.16
CA GLN A 69 -9.23 1.46 -19.40
C GLN A 69 -9.13 0.12 -20.17
N GLY A 70 -9.06 -1.00 -19.45
CA GLY A 70 -8.98 -2.35 -20.03
C GLY A 70 -7.59 -2.78 -20.51
N ARG A 71 -6.57 -1.94 -20.36
CA ARG A 71 -5.17 -2.26 -20.69
C ARG A 71 -4.40 -2.65 -19.45
N ILE A 72 -3.52 -3.64 -19.55
CA ILE A 72 -2.62 -4.01 -18.45
C ILE A 72 -1.39 -3.12 -18.57
N ILE A 73 -1.22 -2.16 -17.65
CA ILE A 73 -0.15 -1.16 -17.72
C ILE A 73 0.95 -1.35 -16.68
N GLY A 74 0.88 -2.44 -15.91
CA GLY A 74 1.91 -2.85 -14.96
C GLY A 74 1.76 -4.31 -14.58
N VAL A 75 2.79 -4.87 -13.95
CA VAL A 75 2.78 -6.21 -13.37
C VAL A 75 2.83 -6.06 -11.85
N PRO A 76 1.87 -6.62 -11.09
CA PRO A 76 1.90 -6.54 -9.63
C PRO A 76 3.15 -7.20 -9.06
N LEU A 77 3.96 -6.44 -8.32
CA LEU A 77 5.15 -6.96 -7.64
C LEU A 77 4.83 -7.47 -6.23
N PHE A 78 4.07 -6.70 -5.47
CA PHE A 78 3.54 -7.07 -4.17
C PHE A 78 2.24 -6.30 -3.90
N THR A 79 1.42 -6.82 -2.99
CA THR A 79 0.16 -6.20 -2.56
C THR A 79 0.23 -5.96 -1.06
N PHE A 80 -0.21 -4.78 -0.61
CA PHE A 80 -0.44 -4.50 0.80
C PHE A 80 -1.94 -4.47 1.07
N LEU A 81 -2.41 -5.34 1.96
CA LEU A 81 -3.78 -5.32 2.45
C LEU A 81 -3.75 -4.80 3.89
N PRO A 82 -4.54 -3.77 4.23
CA PRO A 82 -4.60 -3.30 5.60
C PRO A 82 -5.29 -4.34 6.48
N TYR A 83 -4.64 -4.73 7.56
CA TYR A 83 -5.19 -5.60 8.60
C TYR A 83 -5.17 -4.88 9.94
N LEU A 84 -6.19 -5.14 10.77
CA LEU A 84 -6.15 -4.75 12.17
C LEU A 84 -5.27 -5.74 12.93
N MET A 85 -4.09 -5.30 13.35
CA MET A 85 -3.22 -6.04 14.25
C MET A 85 -3.43 -5.53 15.68
N TYR A 86 -3.41 -6.43 16.66
CA TYR A 86 -3.59 -6.08 18.07
C TYR A 86 -2.70 -6.93 18.98
N ARG A 87 -2.38 -6.40 20.17
CA ARG A 87 -1.56 -7.05 21.19
C ARG A 87 -2.40 -8.06 21.99
N GLN A 88 -2.27 -9.34 21.67
CA GLN A 88 -3.06 -10.41 22.30
C GLN A 88 -2.85 -10.47 23.82
N ASP A 89 -1.60 -10.31 24.26
CA ASP A 89 -1.23 -10.28 25.68
C ASP A 89 -1.89 -9.12 26.44
N MET A 90 -2.08 -7.96 25.81
CA MET A 90 -2.84 -6.86 26.40
C MET A 90 -4.34 -7.17 26.46
N PHE A 91 -4.88 -7.85 25.45
CA PHE A 91 -6.28 -8.25 25.46
C PHE A 91 -6.56 -9.26 26.57
N GLU A 92 -5.66 -10.20 26.82
CA GLU A 92 -5.76 -11.13 27.94
C GLU A 92 -5.60 -10.41 29.28
N ARG A 93 -4.57 -9.58 29.45
CA ARG A 93 -4.28 -8.86 30.71
C ARG A 93 -5.43 -7.96 31.16
N TYR A 94 -6.09 -7.28 30.23
CA TYR A 94 -7.17 -6.34 30.50
C TYR A 94 -8.57 -6.91 30.23
N ASN A 95 -8.68 -8.22 29.93
CA ASN A 95 -9.91 -8.92 29.61
C ASN A 95 -10.75 -8.19 28.54
N LEU A 96 -10.11 -7.90 27.40
CA LEU A 96 -10.66 -7.17 26.27
C LEU A 96 -11.16 -8.13 25.18
N THR A 97 -12.19 -7.71 24.46
CA THR A 97 -12.73 -8.43 23.29
C THR A 97 -12.28 -7.77 22.00
N VAL A 98 -11.95 -8.57 20.98
CA VAL A 98 -11.58 -8.08 19.64
C VAL A 98 -12.74 -7.26 19.05
N PRO A 99 -12.53 -5.97 18.73
CA PRO A 99 -13.60 -5.13 18.20
C PRO A 99 -14.08 -5.65 16.85
N GLN A 100 -15.40 -5.76 16.68
CA GLN A 100 -16.04 -6.22 15.44
C GLN A 100 -16.54 -5.05 14.58
N THR A 101 -16.56 -3.84 15.16
CA THR A 101 -16.98 -2.61 14.47
C THR A 101 -15.94 -1.51 14.63
N PHE A 102 -15.93 -0.56 13.69
CA PHE A 102 -15.06 0.62 13.78
C PHE A 102 -15.34 1.43 15.05
N ARG A 103 -16.60 1.48 15.50
CA ARG A 103 -16.96 2.18 16.73
C ARG A 103 -16.37 1.50 17.97
N GLU A 104 -16.51 0.19 18.08
CA GLU A 104 -15.88 -0.58 19.16
C GLU A 104 -14.35 -0.43 19.16
N PHE A 105 -13.74 -0.39 17.97
CA PHE A 105 -12.31 -0.14 17.82
C PHE A 105 -11.91 1.24 18.37
N VAL A 106 -12.64 2.31 18.00
CA VAL A 106 -12.38 3.67 18.50
C VAL A 106 -12.60 3.77 20.01
N ASP A 107 -13.70 3.20 20.52
CA ASP A 107 -14.02 3.23 21.94
C ASP A 107 -12.95 2.48 22.76
N LEU A 108 -12.47 1.34 22.25
CA LEU A 108 -11.37 0.58 22.85
C LEU A 108 -10.05 1.36 22.81
N ALA A 109 -9.74 1.98 21.67
CA ALA A 109 -8.54 2.79 21.52
C ALA A 109 -8.53 3.96 22.52
N VAL A 110 -9.64 4.69 22.65
CA VAL A 110 -9.77 5.79 23.64
C VAL A 110 -9.61 5.26 25.06
N ARG A 111 -10.25 4.14 25.39
CA ARG A 111 -10.17 3.52 26.73
C ARG A 111 -8.75 3.13 27.10
N MET A 112 -7.98 2.60 26.16
CA MET A 112 -6.64 2.06 26.42
C MET A 112 -5.53 3.11 26.24
N ASN A 113 -5.84 4.30 25.73
CA ASN A 113 -4.83 5.33 25.48
C ASN A 113 -4.23 5.86 26.80
N GLY A 114 -2.89 5.89 26.87
CA GLY A 114 -2.14 6.28 28.07
C GLY A 114 -1.90 5.13 29.06
N THR A 115 -2.26 3.90 28.71
CA THR A 115 -1.90 2.71 29.48
C THR A 115 -0.42 2.40 29.24
N ASP A 116 0.30 1.99 30.29
CA ASP A 116 1.67 1.47 30.19
C ASP A 116 1.63 0.01 29.69
N PHE A 117 2.04 -0.21 28.44
CA PHE A 117 1.99 -1.51 27.77
C PHE A 117 3.30 -2.30 27.86
N ASP A 118 4.43 -1.67 28.16
CA ASP A 118 5.73 -2.35 28.24
C ASP A 118 6.33 -2.41 29.66
N GLY A 119 5.70 -1.72 30.61
CA GLY A 119 6.06 -1.73 32.03
C GLY A 119 7.18 -0.75 32.37
N ASP A 120 7.49 0.21 31.51
CA ASP A 120 8.55 1.20 31.73
C ASP A 120 8.11 2.37 32.64
N GLY A 121 6.82 2.43 32.98
CA GLY A 121 6.23 3.48 33.81
C GLY A 121 5.83 4.75 33.04
N ALA A 122 6.04 4.80 31.72
CA ALA A 122 5.57 5.84 30.82
C ALA A 122 4.17 5.51 30.26
N GLN A 123 3.51 6.51 29.67
CA GLN A 123 2.20 6.35 29.07
C GLN A 123 2.34 6.04 27.57
N ASP A 124 1.73 4.95 27.12
CA ASP A 124 1.76 4.57 25.70
C ASP A 124 0.52 4.99 24.92
N ARG A 125 0.66 5.04 23.60
CA ARG A 125 -0.46 5.24 22.68
C ARG A 125 -1.10 3.91 22.32
N SER A 126 -2.43 3.86 22.38
CA SER A 126 -3.20 2.65 22.04
C SER A 126 -3.24 2.35 20.54
N LEU A 127 -2.93 3.32 19.67
CA LEU A 127 -2.87 3.16 18.23
C LEU A 127 -1.46 3.43 17.70
N CYS A 128 -0.85 2.42 17.09
CA CYS A 128 0.38 2.53 16.28
C CYS A 128 0.12 3.18 14.89
N MET A 129 -0.85 4.08 14.81
CA MET A 129 -1.04 4.99 13.67
C MET A 129 -0.84 6.45 14.09
N ALA A 130 -0.16 6.68 15.21
CA ALA A 130 0.33 8.00 15.53
C ALA A 130 1.17 8.49 14.34
N PHE A 131 0.57 9.38 13.55
CA PHE A 131 1.28 10.27 12.65
C PHE A 131 2.27 11.02 13.52
N GLU A 132 3.47 10.46 13.68
CA GLU A 132 4.61 11.34 13.83
C GLU A 132 4.70 12.08 12.51
N PRO A 133 4.59 13.42 12.52
CA PRO A 133 4.96 14.17 11.35
C PRO A 133 6.38 13.73 10.98
N MET A 134 6.60 13.34 9.72
CA MET A 134 7.85 12.76 9.18
C MET A 134 9.14 13.59 9.46
N TRP A 135 8.98 14.77 10.04
CA TRP A 135 9.98 15.76 10.44
C TRP A 135 10.30 15.74 11.94
N LEU A 136 9.68 14.84 12.72
CA LEU A 136 9.93 14.62 14.14
C LEU A 136 10.73 13.33 14.45
N MET A 137 11.19 12.57 13.44
CA MET A 137 12.24 11.58 13.66
C MET A 137 13.60 12.29 13.62
N PRO A 138 14.25 12.57 14.77
CA PRO A 138 15.67 12.90 14.70
C PRO A 138 16.36 11.63 14.23
N TYR A 139 17.15 11.78 13.18
CA TYR A 139 18.09 10.79 12.69
C TYR A 139 18.65 9.95 13.85
N LEU A 140 18.45 8.65 13.78
CA LEU A 140 19.15 7.67 14.59
C LEU A 140 20.66 7.92 14.38
N GLU A 141 21.33 8.39 15.43
CA GLU A 141 22.79 8.34 15.56
C GLU A 141 23.25 6.90 15.81
#